data_AF-A0A1V5LS45-F1
#
_entry.id   AF-A0A1V5LS45-F1
#
_cell.length_a   1.000
_cell.length_b   1.000
_cell.length_c   1.000
_cell.angle_alpha   90.00
_cell.angle_beta   90.00
_cell.angle_gamma   90.00
#
_symmetry.space_group_name_H-M   'P 1'
#
loop_
_entity.id
_entity.type
_entity.pdbx_description
1 polymer ?
#
loop_
_entity_poly.entity_id
_entity_poly.type
_entity_poly.pdbx_seq_one_letter_code
_entity_poly.pdbx_strand_id
1 'polypeptide(L)' 'MTLEEMREEVARAVAIFQERGDANIHYVNGLDLFGAAYADNLPDQLHPDGDGYIKLGNNFVTEVFTKLGIRVGRAGVA' A
#
# COMPACT_ATOMS: atom_id res chain seq x y z
N MET A 1 -1.85 -22.20 0.24
CA MET A 1 -2.12 -20.76 0.23
C MET A 1 -1.34 -20.09 1.35
N THR A 2 -0.15 -19.58 1.02
CA THR A 2 0.70 -18.74 1.87
C THR A 2 0.33 -17.26 1.69
N LEU A 3 0.87 -16.37 2.53
CA LEU A 3 0.68 -14.91 2.35
C LEU A 3 1.33 -14.39 1.05
N GLU A 4 2.40 -15.03 0.59
CA GLU A 4 3.02 -14.73 -0.70
C GLU A 4 2.10 -15.11 -1.85
N GLU A 5 1.57 -16.34 -1.84
CA GLU A 5 0.59 -16.81 -2.82
C GLU A 5 -0.64 -15.90 -2.87
N MET A 6 -1.14 -15.44 -1.70
CA MET A 6 -2.27 -14.49 -1.66
C MET A 6 -1.95 -13.15 -2.34
N ARG A 7 -0.78 -12.56 -2.09
CA ARG A 7 -0.36 -11.32 -2.76
C ARG A 7 -0.29 -11.50 -4.27
N GLU A 8 0.25 -12.63 -4.73
CA GLU A 8 0.29 -12.93 -6.15
C GLU A 8 -1.11 -13.09 -6.76
N GLU A 9 -2.05 -13.76 -6.07
CA GLU A 9 -3.42 -13.89 -6.58
C GLU A 9 -4.13 -12.54 -6.67
N VAL A 10 -3.94 -11.64 -5.71
CA VAL A 10 -4.50 -10.28 -5.78
C VAL A 10 -3.92 -9.50 -6.95
N ALA A 11 -2.59 -9.57 -7.16
CA ALA A 11 -1.95 -8.93 -8.30
C ALA A 11 -2.44 -9.52 -9.65
N ARG A 12 -2.58 -10.85 -9.74
CA ARG A 12 -3.14 -11.54 -10.90
C ARG A 12 -4.57 -11.10 -11.19
N ALA A 13 -5.42 -11.02 -10.18
CA ALA A 13 -6.80 -10.59 -10.35
C ALA A 13 -6.87 -9.18 -10.96
N VAL A 14 -6.10 -8.23 -10.42
CA VAL A 14 -6.04 -6.85 -10.96
C VAL A 14 -5.58 -6.84 -12.42
N ALA A 15 -4.53 -7.60 -12.76
CA ALA A 15 -4.04 -7.69 -14.14
C ALA A 15 -5.12 -8.20 -15.10
N ILE A 16 -5.87 -9.24 -14.71
CA ILE A 16 -6.98 -9.78 -15.52
C ILE A 16 -8.06 -8.73 -15.76
N PHE A 17 -8.41 -7.91 -14.77
CA PHE A 17 -9.38 -6.83 -14.95
C PHE A 17 -8.86 -5.75 -15.92
N GLN A 18 -7.59 -5.37 -15.80
CA GLN A 18 -6.94 -4.41 -16.70
C GLN A 18 -6.88 -4.92 -18.15
N GLU A 19 -6.53 -6.20 -18.36
CA GLU A 19 -6.55 -6.86 -19.67
C GLU A 19 -7.95 -6.85 -20.31
N ARG A 20 -9.00 -6.86 -19.49
CA ARG A 20 -10.40 -6.80 -19.92
C ARG A 20 -10.93 -5.37 -20.07
N GLY A 21 -10.07 -4.36 -19.91
CA GLY A 21 -10.38 -2.96 -20.18
C GLY A 21 -10.71 -2.10 -18.96
N ASP A 22 -10.59 -2.62 -17.73
CA ASP A 22 -10.76 -1.79 -16.53
C ASP A 22 -9.48 -0.97 -16.26
N ALA A 23 -9.51 0.31 -16.63
CA ALA A 23 -8.40 1.24 -16.41
C ALA A 23 -8.36 1.87 -15.01
N ASN A 24 -9.38 1.64 -14.17
CA ASN A 24 -9.53 2.31 -12.86
C ASN A 24 -9.19 1.40 -11.67
N ILE A 25 -8.85 0.14 -11.92
CA ILE A 25 -8.36 -0.79 -10.90
C ILE A 25 -6.84 -0.80 -10.87
N HIS A 26 -6.25 -0.72 -9.68
CA HIS A 26 -4.80 -0.63 -9.50
C HIS A 26 -4.33 -1.55 -8.38
N TYR A 27 -3.20 -2.22 -8.61
CA TYR A 27 -2.51 -3.00 -7.59
C TYR A 27 -1.43 -2.14 -6.93
N VAL A 28 -1.40 -2.16 -5.61
CA VAL A 28 -0.35 -1.60 -4.76
C VAL A 28 0.14 -2.73 -3.87
N ASN A 29 1.46 -2.95 -3.85
CA ASN A 29 2.05 -4.01 -3.05
C ASN A 29 2.06 -3.59 -1.58
N GLY A 30 1.40 -4.37 -0.72
CA GLY A 30 1.29 -4.06 0.71
C GLY A 30 2.63 -3.99 1.45
N LEU A 31 3.69 -4.64 0.94
CA LEU A 31 5.03 -4.56 1.53
C LEU A 31 5.70 -3.20 1.31
N ASP A 32 5.29 -2.45 0.30
CA ASP A 32 5.76 -1.08 0.07
C ASP A 32 5.07 -0.10 1.05
N LEU A 33 3.87 -0.46 1.52
CA LEU A 33 3.12 0.29 2.53
C LEU A 33 3.63 -0.01 3.95
N PHE A 34 3.78 -1.30 4.28
CA PHE A 34 4.22 -1.76 5.58
C PHE A 34 4.96 -3.10 5.47
N GLY A 35 6.26 -3.03 5.15
CA GLY A 35 7.14 -4.19 5.02
C GLY A 35 7.90 -4.55 6.30
N ALA A 36 8.80 -5.52 6.20
CA ALA A 36 9.58 -6.06 7.32
C ALA A 36 10.43 -5.01 8.07
N ALA A 37 10.79 -3.91 7.40
CA ALA A 37 11.51 -2.79 8.03
C ALA A 37 10.73 -2.10 9.17
N TYR A 38 9.42 -2.33 9.27
CA TYR A 38 8.55 -1.76 10.30
C TYR A 38 8.05 -2.80 11.31
N ALA A 39 8.65 -4.00 11.34
CA ALA A 39 8.25 -5.07 12.25
C ALA A 39 8.31 -4.67 13.73
N ASP A 40 9.25 -3.79 14.10
CA ASP A 40 9.37 -3.26 15.47
C ASP A 40 8.16 -2.41 15.90
N ASN A 41 7.32 -1.97 14.96
CA ASN A 41 6.07 -1.27 15.22
C ASN A 41 4.86 -2.20 15.34
N LEU A 42 5.07 -3.51 15.50
CA LEU A 42 4.02 -4.52 15.71
C LEU A 42 4.09 -5.08 17.14
N PRO A 43 3.55 -4.39 18.16
CA PRO A 43 3.66 -4.81 19.57
C PRO A 43 3.06 -6.20 19.86
N ASP A 44 2.09 -6.64 19.07
CA ASP A 44 1.49 -7.98 19.15
C ASP A 44 1.86 -8.88 17.95
N GLN A 45 2.87 -8.45 17.18
CA GLN A 45 3.31 -9.08 15.93
C GLN A 45 2.24 -9.09 14.82
N LEU A 46 1.20 -8.26 14.91
CA LEU A 46 0.14 -8.20 13.91
C LEU A 46 -0.34 -6.77 13.59
N HIS A 47 -0.66 -5.98 14.59
CA HIS A 47 -1.22 -4.64 14.42
C HIS A 47 -0.15 -3.56 14.58
N PRO A 48 -0.11 -2.53 13.71
CA PRO A 48 0.74 -1.37 13.93
C PRO A 48 0.42 -0.66 15.25
N ASP A 49 1.45 -0.21 15.94
CA ASP A 49 1.32 0.81 16.99
C ASP A 49 1.06 2.21 16.37
N GLY A 50 0.98 3.24 17.22
CA GLY A 50 0.74 4.62 16.77
C GLY A 50 1.79 5.13 15.76
N ASP A 51 3.06 4.84 16.00
CA ASP A 51 4.16 5.23 15.10
C ASP A 51 4.11 4.43 13.79
N GLY A 52 3.72 3.16 13.87
CA GLY A 52 3.50 2.28 12.72
C GLY A 52 2.38 2.81 11.82
N TYR A 53 1.28 3.28 12.38
CA TYR A 53 0.20 3.91 11.62
C TYR A 53 0.64 5.21 10.95
N ILE A 54 1.48 6.03 11.59
CA ILE A 54 2.04 7.24 10.96
C ILE A 54 2.90 6.86 9.74
N LYS A 55 3.78 5.85 9.88
CA LYS A 55 4.61 5.36 8.77
C LYS A 55 3.75 4.80 7.63
N LEU A 56 2.78 3.94 7.96
CA LEU A 56 1.83 3.39 7.00
C LEU A 56 1.08 4.49 6.24
N GLY A 57 0.59 5.52 6.94
CA GLY A 57 -0.10 6.65 6.32
C GLY A 57 0.78 7.45 5.35
N ASN A 58 2.02 7.74 5.73
CA ASN A 58 2.97 8.44 4.86
C ASN A 58 3.33 7.61 3.62
N ASN A 59 3.54 6.30 3.79
CA ASN A 59 3.81 5.40 2.67
C ASN A 59 2.58 5.25 1.77
N PHE A 60 1.37 5.20 2.34
CA PHE A 60 0.13 5.18 1.56
C PHE A 60 0.00 6.42 0.67
N VAL A 61 0.22 7.60 1.24
CA VAL A 61 0.21 8.85 0.46
C VAL A 61 1.27 8.80 -0.64
N THR A 62 2.45 8.25 -0.38
CA THR A 62 3.51 8.14 -1.39
C THR A 62 3.14 7.16 -2.49
N GLU A 63 2.86 5.90 -2.15
CA GLU A 63 2.68 4.80 -3.10
C GLU A 63 1.34 4.90 -3.85
N VAL A 64 0.24 5.12 -3.12
CA VAL A 64 -1.10 5.12 -3.71
C VAL A 64 -1.34 6.38 -4.52
N PHE A 65 -0.96 7.56 -4.02
CA PHE A 65 -1.23 8.78 -4.78
C PHE A 65 -0.34 8.88 -6.00
N THR A 66 0.92 8.42 -5.92
CA THR A 66 1.78 8.30 -7.11
C THR A 66 1.16 7.37 -8.14
N LYS A 67 0.67 6.20 -7.72
CA LYS A 67 -0.01 5.23 -8.61
C LYS A 67 -1.24 5.83 -9.30
N LEU A 68 -2.00 6.65 -8.58
CA LEU A 68 -3.22 7.30 -9.08
C LEU A 68 -2.98 8.66 -9.75
N GLY A 69 -1.73 9.13 -9.83
CA GLY A 69 -1.39 10.46 -10.36
C GLY A 69 -1.92 11.63 -9.53
N ILE A 70 -2.28 11.40 -8.26
CA ILE A 70 -2.76 12.43 -7.34
C ILE A 70 -1.55 13.21 -6.81
N ARG A 71 -1.60 14.54 -6.92
CA ARG A 71 -0.56 15.42 -6.36
C ARG A 71 -0.97 15.87 -4.97
N VAL A 72 -0.12 15.64 -3.98
CA VAL A 72 -0.27 16.24 -2.65
C VAL A 72 0.24 17.68 -2.74
N GLY A 73 -0.66 18.65 -2.63
CA GLY A 73 -0.25 20.04 -2.45
C GLY A 73 0.53 20.18 -1.16
N ARG A 74 1.62 20.95 -1.14
CA ARG A 74 2.22 21.39 0.13
C ARG A 74 1.13 22.12 0.91
N ALA A 75 0.75 21.61 2.08
CA ALA A 75 0.06 22.42 3.07
C ALA A 75 0.93 23.65 3.30
N GLY A 76 0.44 24.82 2.91
CA GLY A 76 1.15 26.07 3.09
C GLY A 76 1.50 26.22 4.57
N VAL A 77 2.78 26.38 4.85
CA VAL A 77 3.22 26.98 6.11
C VAL A 77 2.73 28.42 6.05
N ALA A 78 1.69 28.72 6.84
CA ALA A 78 1.38 30.07 7.27
C ALA A 78 2.04 30.29 8.63
#